data_AF-D8SM59-F1
#
_entry.id   AF-D8SM59-F1
#
_cell.length_a   1.000
_cell.length_b   1.000
_cell.length_c   1.000
_cell.angle_alpha   90.00
_cell.angle_beta   90.00
_cell.angle_gamma   90.00
#
_symmetry.space_group_name_H-M   'P 1'
#
loop_
_entity.id
_entity.type
_entity.pdbx_description
1 polymer ?
#
loop_
_entity_poly.entity_id
_entity_poly.type
_entity_poly.pdbx_seq_one_letter_code
_entity_poly.pdbx_strand_id
1 'polypeptide(L)'
;MASSKQQHSSPSSSPAKARGQQHRPQRFPAVDDMVALDNLYKSMNSKLEAVEVQAAEYRLNPLTAEVLTKKPTQVTSSRKVTKQEFEEAQKFLGACFPIQDLDMPPPEKYEVPMTASQEYGWCSQPLVKPKKLFNYSRESCEITQFAAAYFECVKTTPYSKRGFAPRYKLKQQQAEASAATVPDKASVPPPVSSNQTAALTAPP
;
A
#
# COMPACT_ATOMS: atom_id res chain seq x y z
N MET A 1 -27.02 69.84 11.53
CA MET A 1 -27.41 69.04 12.71
C MET A 1 -26.30 68.02 12.92
N ALA A 2 -25.25 68.39 13.68
CA ALA A 2 -25.01 67.97 15.07
C ALA A 2 -24.84 66.45 15.16
N SER A 3 -23.62 65.90 15.25
CA SER A 3 -22.89 65.54 16.49
C SER A 3 -22.39 64.10 16.24
N SER A 4 -21.30 63.55 16.76
CA SER A 4 -20.28 63.95 17.73
C SER A 4 -19.11 62.98 17.52
N LYS A 5 -17.88 63.48 17.63
CA LYS A 5 -16.64 62.69 17.71
C LYS A 5 -16.58 62.02 19.09
N GLN A 6 -16.22 60.74 19.15
CA GLN A 6 -15.70 60.14 20.38
C GLN A 6 -14.30 59.58 20.15
N GLN A 7 -13.35 60.29 20.75
CA GLN A 7 -11.99 59.85 21.07
C GLN A 7 -12.05 59.21 22.47
N HIS A 8 -11.41 58.05 22.62
CA HIS A 8 -11.02 57.48 23.92
C HIS A 8 -9.62 56.86 23.69
N SER A 9 -8.52 57.53 23.99
CA SER A 9 -7.87 57.72 25.31
C SER A 9 -7.40 56.42 25.96
N SER A 10 -6.10 56.14 25.82
CA SER A 10 -5.33 55.15 26.57
C SER A 10 -5.13 55.54 28.04
N PRO A 11 -5.00 54.58 28.97
CA PRO A 11 -4.22 54.74 30.20
C PRO A 11 -3.02 53.76 30.23
N SER A 12 -1.77 54.23 30.37
CA SER A 12 -0.99 54.38 31.62
C SER A 12 -0.79 53.06 32.39
N SER A 13 0.36 52.38 32.24
CA SER A 13 1.57 52.46 33.10
C SER A 13 1.48 51.86 34.53
N SER A 14 2.08 50.67 34.68
CA SER A 14 2.87 50.16 35.84
C SER A 14 2.16 49.79 37.18
N PRO A 15 2.77 49.04 38.14
CA PRO A 15 3.92 48.09 38.11
C PRO A 15 3.74 46.76 38.93
N ALA A 16 4.69 45.83 38.73
CA ALA A 16 5.36 44.97 39.74
C ALA A 16 4.66 43.80 40.52
N LYS A 17 5.39 42.66 40.47
CA LYS A 17 5.64 41.62 41.53
C LYS A 17 4.53 40.62 41.89
N ALA A 18 4.73 39.37 41.43
CA ALA A 18 4.45 38.19 42.25
C ALA A 18 5.41 37.03 41.93
N ARG A 19 6.37 36.84 42.85
CA ARG A 19 7.11 35.62 43.24
C ARG A 19 7.23 34.49 42.20
N GLY A 20 8.47 34.31 41.71
CA GLY A 20 8.91 33.04 41.12
C GLY A 20 8.75 31.90 42.12
N GLN A 21 7.91 30.93 41.79
CA GLN A 21 8.00 29.60 42.37
C GLN A 21 9.28 28.96 41.83
N GLN A 22 10.29 28.84 42.69
CA GLN A 22 11.42 27.98 42.39
C GLN A 22 10.91 26.55 42.33
N HIS A 23 10.89 25.96 41.14
CA HIS A 23 10.86 24.52 40.97
C HIS A 23 12.05 23.95 41.76
N ARG A 24 11.79 23.43 42.97
CA ARG A 24 12.73 22.53 43.60
C ARG A 24 12.79 21.28 42.71
N PRO A 25 13.96 20.91 42.18
CA PRO A 25 14.10 19.58 41.60
C PRO A 25 13.73 18.59 42.71
N GLN A 26 12.79 17.70 42.42
CA GLN A 26 12.51 16.57 43.31
C GLN A 26 13.84 15.84 43.50
N ARG A 27 14.43 15.98 44.69
CA ARG A 27 15.48 15.04 45.10
C ARG A 27 14.82 13.68 45.07
N PHE A 28 15.34 12.79 44.23
CA PHE A 28 15.05 11.37 44.31
C PHE A 28 15.17 10.96 45.79
N PRO A 29 14.17 10.26 46.36
CA PRO A 29 14.25 9.84 47.74
C PRO A 29 15.54 9.04 47.93
N ALA A 30 16.28 9.40 48.99
CA ALA A 30 17.49 8.72 49.40
C ALA A 30 17.18 7.24 49.65
N VAL A 31 18.16 6.41 49.33
CA VAL A 31 18.17 4.96 49.43
C VAL A 31 18.08 4.55 50.90
N ASP A 32 16.88 4.47 51.49
CA ASP A 32 16.75 4.23 52.94
C ASP A 32 15.62 3.27 53.34
N ASP A 33 15.20 2.38 52.45
CA ASP A 33 14.42 1.21 52.90
C ASP A 33 14.97 -0.07 52.31
N MET A 34 16.12 -0.48 52.84
CA MET A 34 16.78 -1.75 52.54
C MET A 34 15.85 -2.95 52.78
N VAL A 35 14.90 -2.82 53.72
CA VAL A 35 13.90 -3.86 53.99
C VAL A 35 12.86 -3.92 52.87
N ALA A 36 12.43 -2.78 52.33
CA ALA A 36 11.54 -2.74 51.17
C ALA A 36 12.19 -3.34 49.91
N LEU A 37 13.48 -3.06 49.68
CA LEU A 37 14.24 -3.66 48.57
C LEU A 37 14.39 -5.19 48.72
N ASP A 38 14.68 -5.66 49.93
CA ASP A 38 14.80 -7.10 50.22
C ASP A 38 13.45 -7.83 50.05
N ASN A 39 12.35 -7.20 50.46
CA ASN A 39 10.99 -7.72 50.24
C ASN A 39 10.61 -7.76 48.76
N LEU A 40 10.99 -6.73 47.99
CA LEU A 40 10.81 -6.70 46.54
C LEU A 40 11.60 -7.84 45.88
N TYR A 41 12.85 -8.04 46.29
CA TYR A 41 13.73 -9.07 45.75
C TYR A 41 13.18 -10.48 46.05
N LYS A 42 12.72 -10.73 47.28
CA LYS A 42 12.04 -11.97 47.66
C LYS A 42 10.75 -12.21 46.85
N SER A 43 9.96 -11.16 46.63
CA SER A 43 8.77 -11.24 45.79
C SER A 43 9.10 -11.60 44.34
N MET A 44 10.18 -11.03 43.78
CA MET A 44 10.62 -11.34 42.42
C MET A 44 11.17 -12.75 42.30
N ASN A 45 12.00 -13.20 43.25
CA ASN A 45 12.55 -14.56 43.21
C ASN A 45 11.47 -15.61 43.40
N SER A 46 10.52 -15.40 44.30
CA SER A 46 9.37 -16.31 44.46
C SER A 46 8.54 -16.42 43.17
N LYS A 47 8.38 -15.33 42.41
CA LYS A 47 7.72 -15.36 41.09
C LYS A 47 8.54 -16.10 40.05
N LEU A 48 9.87 -15.93 40.04
CA LEU A 48 10.75 -16.64 39.12
C LEU A 48 10.74 -18.14 39.38
N GLU A 49 10.84 -18.56 40.64
CA GLU A 49 10.72 -19.97 41.04
C GLU A 49 9.34 -20.55 40.65
N ALA A 50 8.25 -19.79 40.82
CA ALA A 50 6.93 -20.24 40.40
C ALA A 50 6.80 -20.41 38.86
N VAL A 51 7.49 -19.58 38.08
CA VAL A 51 7.57 -19.71 36.61
C VAL A 51 8.46 -20.89 36.22
N GLU A 52 9.55 -21.14 36.95
CA GLU A 52 10.43 -22.28 36.72
C GLU A 52 9.74 -23.61 37.08
N VAL A 53 8.87 -23.64 38.10
CA VAL A 53 8.00 -24.78 38.39
C VAL A 53 6.96 -25.02 37.28
N GLN A 54 6.61 -23.99 36.49
CA GLN A 54 5.81 -24.13 35.27
C GLN A 54 6.64 -24.52 34.04
N ALA A 55 7.96 -24.68 34.15
CA ALA A 55 8.77 -25.40 33.15
C ALA A 55 8.61 -26.93 33.30
N ALA A 56 7.38 -27.38 33.56
CA ALA A 56 7.02 -28.77 33.37
C ALA A 56 7.35 -29.15 31.93
N GLU A 57 7.88 -30.36 31.76
CA GLU A 57 8.26 -30.94 30.47
C GLU A 57 7.11 -30.80 29.47
N TYR A 58 7.15 -29.77 28.61
CA TYR A 58 6.09 -29.45 27.66
C TYR A 58 6.05 -30.54 26.59
N ARG A 59 5.39 -31.66 26.89
CA ARG A 59 4.96 -32.61 25.88
C ARG A 59 3.78 -32.02 25.14
N LEU A 60 4.08 -31.28 24.07
CA LEU A 60 3.09 -30.92 23.06
C LEU A 60 2.43 -32.22 22.58
N ASN A 61 1.19 -32.46 23.00
CA ASN A 61 0.43 -33.59 22.52
C ASN A 61 -0.05 -33.25 21.09
N PRO A 62 0.48 -33.93 20.05
CA PRO A 62 0.17 -33.60 18.66
C PRO A 62 -1.29 -33.86 18.30
N LEU A 63 -2.03 -34.62 19.11
CA LEU A 63 -3.45 -34.90 18.92
C LEU A 63 -4.36 -33.78 19.44
N THR A 64 -3.87 -32.99 20.41
CA THR A 64 -4.62 -31.85 20.98
C THR A 64 -4.07 -30.50 20.55
N ALA A 65 -2.91 -30.48 19.88
CA ALA A 65 -2.33 -29.26 19.35
C ALA A 65 -3.16 -28.75 18.17
N GLU A 66 -3.95 -27.70 18.40
CA GLU A 66 -4.67 -27.01 17.34
C GLU A 66 -3.66 -26.32 16.41
N VAL A 67 -3.59 -26.76 15.16
CA VAL A 67 -2.65 -26.19 14.18
C VAL A 67 -3.14 -24.79 13.83
N LEU A 68 -2.53 -23.78 14.43
CA LEU A 68 -2.72 -22.37 14.10
C LEU A 68 -2.10 -22.06 12.74
N THR A 69 -2.71 -22.56 11.66
CA THR A 69 -2.29 -22.30 10.26
C THR A 69 -2.76 -20.94 9.74
N LYS A 70 -3.62 -20.25 10.48
CA LYS A 70 -4.20 -18.99 10.03
C LYS A 70 -3.24 -17.84 10.29
N LYS A 71 -3.19 -16.91 9.34
CA LYS A 71 -2.45 -15.66 9.54
C LYS A 71 -2.98 -14.98 10.81
N PRO A 72 -2.11 -14.43 11.68
CA PRO A 72 -2.54 -13.81 12.94
C PRO A 72 -3.51 -12.64 12.75
N THR A 73 -3.62 -12.09 11.54
CA THR A 73 -4.59 -11.05 11.15
C THR A 73 -5.93 -11.57 10.64
N GLN A 74 -6.12 -12.89 10.54
CA GLN A 74 -7.36 -13.45 10.01
C GLN A 74 -8.46 -13.43 11.08
N VAL A 75 -9.18 -12.31 11.16
CA VAL A 75 -10.36 -12.18 12.01
C VAL A 75 -11.51 -13.01 11.41
N THR A 76 -11.82 -14.13 12.03
CA THR A 76 -13.08 -14.83 11.80
C THR A 76 -14.13 -14.23 12.73
N SER A 77 -14.97 -13.33 12.23
CA SER A 77 -16.07 -12.78 13.02
C SER A 77 -17.05 -13.90 13.38
N SER A 78 -17.19 -14.18 14.68
CA SER A 78 -18.13 -15.19 15.21
C SER A 78 -19.60 -14.77 15.03
N ARG A 79 -19.87 -13.47 14.84
CA ARG A 79 -21.21 -12.93 14.62
C ARG A 79 -21.63 -13.16 13.17
N LYS A 80 -22.71 -13.92 12.97
CA LYS A 80 -23.41 -13.99 11.68
C LYS A 80 -24.20 -12.70 11.52
N VAL A 81 -23.78 -11.85 10.59
CA VAL A 81 -24.50 -10.62 10.25
C VAL A 81 -25.85 -10.99 9.66
N THR A 82 -26.93 -10.45 10.21
CA THR A 82 -28.27 -10.67 9.66
C THR A 82 -28.47 -9.81 8.42
N LYS A 83 -29.36 -10.23 7.51
CA LYS A 83 -29.59 -9.50 6.25
C LYS A 83 -30.05 -8.05 6.47
N GLN A 84 -30.82 -7.82 7.54
CA GLN A 84 -31.30 -6.48 7.91
C GLN A 84 -30.15 -5.57 8.37
N GLU A 85 -29.27 -6.06 9.24
CA GLU A 85 -28.08 -5.31 9.68
C GLU A 85 -27.15 -4.97 8.51
N PHE A 86 -27.05 -5.87 7.52
CA PHE A 86 -26.26 -5.61 6.31
C PHE A 86 -26.85 -4.49 5.46
N GLU A 87 -28.16 -4.49 5.23
CA GLU A 87 -28.83 -3.46 4.43
C GLU A 87 -28.79 -2.09 5.13
N GLU A 88 -28.95 -2.05 6.46
CA GLU A 88 -28.80 -0.82 7.25
C GLU A 88 -27.36 -0.28 7.20
N ALA A 89 -26.37 -1.15 7.37
CA ALA A 89 -24.96 -0.77 7.27
C ALA A 89 -24.62 -0.26 5.86
N GLN A 90 -25.16 -0.87 4.80
CA GLN A 90 -24.95 -0.42 3.43
C GLN A 90 -25.59 0.95 3.16
N LYS A 91 -26.80 1.20 3.67
CA LYS A 91 -27.45 2.52 3.60
C LYS A 91 -26.65 3.57 4.37
N PHE A 92 -26.18 3.23 5.57
CA PHE A 92 -25.35 4.12 6.38
C PHE A 92 -24.02 4.44 5.68
N LEU A 93 -23.36 3.44 5.10
CA LEU A 93 -22.15 3.63 4.28
C LEU A 93 -22.41 4.54 3.08
N GLY A 94 -23.53 4.36 2.37
CA GLY A 94 -23.91 5.23 1.26
C GLY A 94 -24.23 6.67 1.68
N ALA A 95 -24.73 6.88 2.90
CA ALA A 95 -25.00 8.20 3.44
C ALA A 95 -23.73 8.91 3.97
N CYS A 96 -22.84 8.16 4.64
CA CYS A 96 -21.61 8.70 5.21
C CYS A 96 -20.50 8.88 4.18
N PHE A 97 -20.48 8.05 3.15
CA PHE A 97 -19.49 8.13 2.08
C PHE A 97 -20.20 8.37 0.75
N PRO A 98 -20.06 9.57 0.17
CA PRO A 98 -20.39 9.81 -1.23
C PRO A 98 -19.34 9.15 -2.14
N ILE A 99 -19.09 7.85 -1.94
CA ILE A 99 -18.29 7.01 -2.84
C ILE A 99 -18.92 7.00 -4.23
N GLN A 100 -20.23 7.25 -4.32
CA GLN A 100 -20.94 7.44 -5.59
C GLN A 100 -20.38 8.61 -6.41
N ASP A 101 -19.77 9.61 -5.76
CA ASP A 101 -19.18 10.78 -6.39
C ASP A 101 -17.69 10.60 -6.74
N LEU A 102 -17.17 9.36 -6.67
CA LEU A 102 -15.79 9.08 -7.10
C LEU A 102 -15.65 8.99 -8.61
N ASP A 103 -16.71 8.55 -9.30
CA ASP A 103 -16.69 8.37 -10.76
C ASP A 103 -17.04 9.67 -11.52
N MET A 104 -17.49 10.71 -10.81
CA MET A 104 -17.75 12.01 -11.43
C MET A 104 -16.44 12.72 -11.77
N PRO A 105 -16.31 13.28 -12.98
CA PRO A 105 -15.14 14.05 -13.35
C PRO A 105 -15.03 15.32 -12.48
N PRO A 106 -13.80 15.79 -12.17
CA PRO A 106 -13.58 16.93 -11.29
C PRO A 106 -14.41 18.20 -11.60
N PRO A 107 -14.62 18.60 -12.87
CA PRO A 107 -15.43 19.77 -13.21
C PRO A 107 -16.93 19.64 -12.88
N GLU A 108 -17.45 18.42 -12.75
CA GLU A 108 -18.84 18.18 -12.33
C GLU A 108 -18.97 18.19 -10.80
N LYS A 109 -17.87 17.85 -10.10
CA LYS A 109 -17.84 17.72 -8.64
C LYS A 109 -17.52 19.03 -7.92
N TYR A 110 -16.70 19.89 -8.50
CA TYR A 110 -16.30 21.16 -7.89
C TYR A 110 -16.52 22.32 -8.87
N GLU A 111 -16.81 23.50 -8.33
CA GLU A 111 -17.02 24.72 -9.15
C GLU A 111 -15.70 25.26 -9.73
N VAL A 112 -14.59 25.05 -9.03
CA VAL A 112 -13.26 25.62 -9.33
C VAL A 112 -12.20 24.55 -9.07
N PRO A 113 -11.09 24.50 -9.85
CA PRO A 113 -9.99 23.58 -9.58
C PRO A 113 -9.40 23.85 -8.19
N MET A 114 -9.27 22.80 -7.38
CA MET A 114 -8.69 22.91 -6.03
C MET A 114 -7.15 22.87 -6.05
N THR A 115 -6.57 22.31 -7.12
CA THR A 115 -5.13 22.10 -7.25
C THR A 115 -4.64 22.51 -8.64
N ALA A 116 -3.37 22.90 -8.75
CA ALA A 116 -2.77 23.32 -10.02
C ALA A 116 -2.77 22.20 -11.08
N SER A 117 -2.71 20.93 -10.67
CA SER A 117 -2.82 19.79 -11.58
C SER A 117 -4.24 19.63 -12.15
N GLN A 118 -5.28 20.04 -11.41
CA GLN A 118 -6.66 20.03 -11.89
C GLN A 118 -6.95 21.18 -12.86
N GLU A 119 -6.23 22.30 -12.73
CA GLU A 119 -6.35 23.43 -13.66
C GLU A 119 -6.03 22.99 -15.10
N TYR A 120 -5.05 22.11 -15.26
CA TYR A 120 -4.71 21.50 -16.54
C TYR A 120 -5.81 20.52 -16.97
N GLY A 121 -6.67 20.96 -17.88
CA GLY A 121 -7.79 20.17 -18.39
C GLY A 121 -9.14 20.47 -17.74
N TRP A 122 -9.22 21.45 -16.83
CA TRP A 122 -10.48 21.89 -16.22
C TRP A 122 -11.51 22.32 -17.28
N CYS A 123 -11.06 23.09 -18.27
CA CYS A 123 -11.88 23.55 -19.40
C CYS A 123 -11.61 22.71 -20.67
N SER A 124 -11.29 21.43 -20.53
CA SER A 124 -11.00 20.55 -21.69
C SER A 124 -12.24 20.17 -22.49
N GLN A 125 -13.43 20.25 -21.90
CA GLN A 125 -14.67 20.02 -22.63
C GLN A 125 -14.90 21.17 -23.62
N PRO A 126 -15.07 20.88 -24.93
CA PRO A 126 -15.31 21.93 -25.91
C PRO A 126 -16.63 22.62 -25.58
N LEU A 127 -16.61 23.96 -25.63
CA LEU A 127 -17.80 24.80 -25.36
C LEU A 127 -19.00 24.43 -26.27
N VAL A 128 -18.70 23.87 -27.44
CA VAL A 128 -19.68 23.37 -28.40
C VAL A 128 -19.47 21.87 -28.56
N LYS A 129 -20.52 21.07 -28.27
CA LYS A 129 -20.50 19.63 -28.54
C LYS A 129 -20.23 19.41 -30.03
N PRO A 130 -19.28 18.54 -30.41
CA PRO A 130 -18.97 18.29 -31.80
C PRO A 130 -20.24 17.80 -32.52
N LYS A 131 -20.66 18.53 -33.55
CA LYS A 131 -21.81 18.14 -34.35
C LYS A 131 -21.46 16.86 -35.10
N LYS A 132 -22.27 15.81 -34.94
CA LYS A 132 -22.08 14.51 -35.61
C LYS A 132 -21.92 14.64 -37.12
N LEU A 133 -22.60 15.61 -37.73
CA LEU A 133 -22.54 15.90 -39.17
C LEU A 133 -21.13 16.30 -39.68
N PHE A 134 -20.27 16.81 -38.80
CA PHE A 134 -18.90 17.21 -39.16
C PHE A 134 -17.84 16.33 -38.49
N ASN A 135 -18.27 15.27 -37.79
CA ASN A 135 -17.35 14.30 -37.22
C ASN A 135 -17.06 13.23 -38.26
N TYR A 136 -16.06 13.47 -39.10
CA TYR A 136 -15.54 12.48 -40.04
C TYR A 136 -14.60 11.55 -39.29
N SER A 137 -15.16 10.47 -38.75
CA SER A 137 -14.36 9.39 -38.17
C SER A 137 -13.35 8.92 -39.21
N ARG A 138 -12.09 8.75 -38.80
CA ARG A 138 -11.05 8.14 -39.63
C ARG A 138 -11.26 6.64 -39.65
N GLU A 139 -12.33 6.21 -40.30
CA GLU A 139 -12.60 4.80 -40.53
C GLU A 139 -11.60 4.26 -41.55
N SER A 140 -11.29 2.98 -41.42
CA SER A 140 -10.47 2.28 -42.40
C SER A 140 -11.24 2.24 -43.72
N CYS A 141 -10.65 2.78 -44.79
CA CYS A 141 -11.19 2.62 -46.13
C CYS A 141 -10.98 1.17 -46.61
N GLU A 142 -11.72 0.75 -47.64
CA GLU A 142 -11.67 -0.61 -48.21
C GLU A 142 -10.24 -1.07 -48.52
N ILE A 143 -9.39 -0.17 -49.02
CA ILE A 143 -7.98 -0.45 -49.31
C ILE A 143 -7.20 -0.81 -48.04
N THR A 144 -7.41 -0.06 -46.95
CA THR A 144 -6.75 -0.33 -45.66
C THR A 144 -7.29 -1.60 -45.00
N GLN A 145 -8.57 -1.91 -45.16
CA GLN A 145 -9.17 -3.15 -44.69
C GLN A 145 -8.63 -4.36 -45.46
N PHE A 146 -8.54 -4.25 -46.79
CA PHE A 146 -7.92 -5.26 -47.63
C PHE A 146 -6.46 -5.49 -47.26
N ALA A 147 -5.70 -4.40 -47.05
CA ALA A 147 -4.30 -4.51 -46.64
C ALA A 147 -4.16 -5.23 -45.28
N ALA A 148 -5.06 -4.96 -44.33
CA ALA A 148 -5.08 -5.65 -43.04
C ALA A 148 -5.39 -7.14 -43.20
N ALA A 149 -6.45 -7.50 -43.94
CA ALA A 149 -6.82 -8.89 -44.20
C ALA A 149 -5.72 -9.65 -44.96
N TYR A 150 -5.10 -9.00 -45.96
CA TYR A 150 -3.97 -9.55 -46.70
C TYR A 150 -2.78 -9.83 -45.77
N PHE A 151 -2.45 -8.87 -44.90
CA PHE A 151 -1.39 -9.07 -43.91
C PHE A 151 -1.73 -10.20 -42.93
N GLU A 152 -2.98 -10.35 -42.53
CA GLU A 152 -3.42 -11.45 -41.67
C GLU A 152 -3.26 -12.82 -42.32
N CYS A 153 -3.60 -12.97 -43.61
CA CYS A 153 -3.47 -14.22 -44.35
C CYS A 153 -2.02 -14.56 -44.69
N VAL A 154 -1.26 -13.60 -45.22
CA VAL A 154 0.08 -13.87 -45.78
C VAL A 154 1.17 -13.63 -44.74
N LYS A 155 0.86 -12.99 -43.60
CA LYS A 155 1.80 -12.60 -42.52
C LYS A 155 3.01 -11.81 -43.02
N THR A 156 2.87 -11.19 -44.18
CA THR A 156 3.94 -10.51 -44.88
C THR A 156 3.40 -9.26 -45.56
N THR A 157 4.18 -8.19 -45.55
CA THR A 157 3.81 -6.95 -46.25
C THR A 157 4.36 -7.00 -47.68
N PRO A 158 3.70 -6.37 -48.66
CA PRO A 158 4.22 -6.30 -50.03
C PRO A 158 5.58 -5.58 -50.13
N TYR A 159 5.99 -4.86 -49.08
CA TYR A 159 7.28 -4.19 -48.97
C TYR A 159 8.37 -5.03 -48.29
N SER A 160 8.04 -6.25 -47.85
CA SER A 160 9.02 -7.21 -47.38
C SER A 160 9.80 -7.75 -48.59
N LYS A 161 10.85 -7.03 -49.01
CA LYS A 161 11.83 -7.64 -49.94
C LYS A 161 12.32 -8.94 -49.30
N ARG A 162 12.30 -10.03 -50.06
CA ARG A 162 12.89 -11.31 -49.65
C ARG A 162 14.38 -11.05 -49.34
N GLY A 163 14.74 -10.99 -48.05
CA GLY A 163 16.08 -10.64 -47.58
C GLY A 163 16.25 -9.25 -46.95
N PHE A 164 15.21 -8.40 -46.87
CA PHE A 164 15.28 -7.13 -46.14
C PHE A 164 14.85 -7.34 -44.69
N ALA A 165 15.83 -7.68 -43.84
CA ALA A 165 15.66 -7.54 -42.40
C ALA A 165 15.78 -6.04 -42.06
N PRO A 166 14.75 -5.38 -41.50
CA PRO A 166 14.87 -3.98 -41.16
C PRO A 166 15.96 -3.80 -40.11
N ARG A 167 16.84 -2.80 -40.30
CA ARG A 167 18.08 -2.59 -39.53
C ARG A 167 17.89 -2.64 -38.00
N TYR A 168 16.72 -2.28 -37.50
CA TYR A 168 16.41 -2.32 -36.07
C TYR A 168 16.36 -3.75 -35.51
N LYS A 169 15.84 -4.74 -36.27
CA LYS A 169 15.83 -6.14 -35.84
C LYS A 169 17.23 -6.74 -35.79
N LEU A 170 18.10 -6.34 -36.73
CA LEU A 170 19.50 -6.74 -36.74
C LEU A 170 20.27 -6.17 -35.54
N LYS A 171 19.99 -4.90 -35.18
CA LYS A 171 20.54 -4.28 -33.97
C LYS A 171 20.04 -4.95 -32.68
N GLN A 172 18.76 -5.30 -32.60
CA GLN A 172 18.20 -6.02 -31.45
C GLN A 172 18.82 -7.42 -31.31
N GLN A 173 18.92 -8.18 -32.39
CA GLN A 173 19.56 -9.49 -32.38
C GLN A 173 21.06 -9.42 -32.02
N GLN A 174 21.77 -8.39 -32.48
CA GLN A 174 23.16 -8.15 -32.06
C GLN A 174 23.26 -7.77 -30.57
N ALA A 175 22.34 -6.96 -30.05
CA ALA A 175 22.30 -6.62 -28.63
C ALA A 175 22.00 -7.85 -27.77
N GLU A 176 21.04 -8.69 -28.16
CA GLU A 176 20.68 -9.93 -27.47
C GLU A 176 21.81 -10.96 -27.53
N ALA A 177 22.48 -11.13 -28.67
CA ALA A 177 23.65 -12.02 -28.79
C ALA A 177 24.84 -11.52 -27.96
N SER A 178 25.04 -10.21 -27.85
CA SER A 178 26.07 -9.64 -26.99
C SER A 178 25.75 -9.76 -25.49
N ALA A 179 24.46 -9.74 -25.12
CA ALA A 179 24.01 -9.95 -23.74
C ALA A 179 24.10 -11.43 -23.31
N ALA A 180 23.98 -12.38 -24.24
CA ALA A 180 24.13 -13.80 -23.97
C ALA A 180 25.60 -14.27 -23.84
N THR A 181 26.57 -13.44 -24.26
CA THR A 181 28.00 -13.77 -24.17
C THR A 181 28.62 -13.07 -22.95
N VAL A 182 28.07 -13.31 -21.75
CA VAL A 182 28.79 -13.03 -20.51
C VAL A 182 29.51 -14.34 -20.12
N PRO A 183 30.85 -14.38 -20.11
CA PRO A 183 31.58 -15.55 -19.64
C PRO A 183 31.34 -15.73 -18.14
N ASP A 184 30.60 -16.78 -17.80
CA ASP A 184 30.32 -17.22 -16.46
C ASP A 184 31.62 -17.73 -15.81
N LYS A 185 32.35 -16.81 -15.18
CA LYS A 185 33.61 -17.09 -14.48
C LYS A 185 33.44 -16.83 -12.99
N ALA A 186 32.56 -17.58 -12.33
CA ALA A 186 32.64 -17.94 -10.91
C ALA A 186 31.48 -18.86 -10.49
N SER A 187 31.50 -20.13 -10.91
CA SER A 187 30.72 -21.19 -10.24
C SER A 187 31.70 -22.18 -9.62
N VAL A 188 31.98 -21.93 -8.34
CA VAL A 188 32.68 -22.87 -7.46
C VAL A 188 31.71 -24.03 -7.18
N PRO A 189 32.04 -25.29 -7.51
CA PRO A 189 31.17 -26.41 -7.19
C PRO A 189 31.26 -26.75 -5.69
N PRO A 190 30.13 -26.87 -4.96
CA PRO A 190 30.16 -27.49 -3.64
C PRO A 190 30.33 -29.01 -3.75
N PRO A 191 30.96 -29.66 -2.76
CA PRO A 191 31.35 -31.06 -2.82
C PRO A 191 30.14 -32.01 -2.78
N VAL A 192 30.20 -33.01 -3.66
CA VAL A 192 29.30 -34.15 -3.73
C VAL A 192 29.42 -34.98 -2.44
N SER A 193 28.35 -35.02 -1.64
CA SER A 193 28.19 -36.01 -0.58
C SER A 193 27.26 -37.10 -1.06
N SER A 194 27.86 -38.18 -1.55
CA SER A 194 27.18 -39.41 -1.92
C SER A 194 26.98 -40.28 -0.68
N ASN A 195 25.74 -40.43 -0.22
CA ASN A 195 25.34 -41.59 0.58
C ASN A 195 24.08 -42.23 -0.02
N GLN A 196 24.21 -43.55 -0.18
CA GLN A 196 23.33 -44.50 -0.87
C GLN A 196 22.13 -44.90 -0.01
N THR A 197 21.04 -45.36 -0.65
CA THR A 197 20.28 -46.64 -0.43
C THR A 197 18.82 -46.46 -0.94
N ALA A 198 18.39 -47.11 -2.03
CA ALA A 198 18.01 -48.53 -2.22
C ALA A 198 16.60 -48.88 -1.70
N ALA A 199 15.64 -49.10 -2.63
CA ALA A 199 14.46 -50.00 -2.58
C ALA A 199 13.57 -49.70 -3.82
N LEU A 200 13.54 -50.47 -4.92
CA LEU A 200 12.95 -51.81 -5.13
C LEU A 200 11.52 -51.97 -4.61
N THR A 201 10.51 -52.00 -5.50
CA THR A 201 9.70 -53.18 -5.85
C THR A 201 8.45 -52.79 -6.67
N ALA A 202 8.15 -53.62 -7.68
CA ALA A 202 7.16 -53.50 -8.74
C ALA A 202 5.73 -53.97 -8.32
N PRO A 203 4.71 -53.85 -9.19
CA PRO A 203 3.28 -53.96 -8.85
C PRO A 203 2.67 -55.34 -9.19
N PRO A 204 1.40 -55.59 -8.82
CA PRO A 204 0.47 -56.41 -9.60
C PRO A 204 -0.32 -55.59 -10.63
#